data_AF-A0A538TFR6-F1
#
_entry.id   AF-A0A538TFR6-F1
#
_cell.length_a   1.000
_cell.length_b   1.000
_cell.length_c   1.000
_cell.angle_alpha   90.00
_cell.angle_beta   90.00
_cell.angle_gamma   90.00
#
_symmetry.space_group_name_H-M   'P 1'
#
loop_
_entity.id
_entity.type
_entity.pdbx_description
1 polymer ?
#
loop_
_entity_poly.entity_id
_entity_poly.type
_entity_poly.pdbx_seq_one_letter_code
_entity_poly.pdbx_strand_id
1 'polypeptide(L)'
;MRRRPRLSTSRRACSGGWASPLPRAWTAGTWSFARRLPGASMVREKLSLYWELARPFTLIAPALGMFTGSVIALGAHPPVPLMPWVAAKIALGTLMAAVLNAASNVLNQVTDFEADAINKPTRPLPSGRVSAPEALRLSGWLYVVAFLLAAAVGPQCSLLAGTAAILTVAYSAPPLRWKSIPYLANLVIAIPRGLLLKV
;
A
#
# COMPACT_ATOMS: atom_id res chain seq x y z
N MET A 1 -52.27 -7.74 -28.09
CA MET A 1 -50.97 -8.32 -27.69
C MET A 1 -49.84 -7.37 -28.08
N ARG A 2 -49.30 -6.60 -27.11
CA ARG A 2 -48.20 -5.65 -27.33
C ARG A 2 -46.84 -6.39 -27.33
N ARG A 3 -46.08 -6.29 -28.41
CA ARG A 3 -44.74 -6.87 -28.56
C ARG A 3 -43.75 -6.18 -27.60
N ARG A 4 -43.01 -6.96 -26.80
CA ARG A 4 -41.92 -6.48 -25.94
C ARG A 4 -40.73 -6.01 -26.80
N PRO A 5 -39.99 -4.95 -26.42
CA PRO A 5 -38.78 -4.55 -27.12
C PRO A 5 -37.65 -5.55 -26.84
N ARG A 6 -36.92 -5.96 -27.89
CA ARG A 6 -35.71 -6.77 -27.79
C ARG A 6 -34.61 -5.94 -27.11
N LEU A 7 -34.13 -6.40 -25.96
CA LEU A 7 -32.90 -5.91 -25.35
C LEU A 7 -31.73 -6.32 -26.25
N SER A 8 -31.07 -5.34 -26.87
CA SER A 8 -29.83 -5.56 -27.61
C SER A 8 -28.71 -5.86 -26.60
N THR A 9 -28.28 -7.12 -26.57
CA THR A 9 -27.10 -7.56 -25.83
C THR A 9 -25.86 -7.12 -26.61
N SER A 10 -25.37 -5.90 -26.35
CA SER A 10 -24.03 -5.53 -26.81
C SER A 10 -22.99 -6.29 -25.98
N ARG A 11 -22.67 -7.51 -26.44
CA ARG A 11 -21.44 -8.20 -26.06
C ARG A 11 -20.28 -7.38 -26.61
N ARG A 12 -19.68 -6.51 -25.79
CA ARG A 12 -18.32 -6.02 -26.09
C ARG A 12 -17.39 -7.18 -25.80
N ALA A 13 -16.97 -7.82 -26.89
CA ALA A 13 -15.93 -8.82 -26.92
C ALA A 13 -14.66 -8.25 -26.28
N CYS A 14 -14.06 -9.05 -25.40
CA CYS A 14 -12.65 -8.97 -25.06
C CYS A 14 -11.84 -9.18 -26.34
N SER A 15 -11.30 -8.11 -26.93
CA SER A 15 -10.22 -8.21 -27.93
C SER A 15 -9.01 -7.43 -27.43
N GLY A 16 -7.87 -8.10 -27.49
CA GLY A 16 -6.62 -7.72 -26.86
C GLY A 16 -6.03 -6.39 -27.32
N GLY A 17 -5.33 -5.76 -26.37
CA GLY A 17 -4.58 -4.52 -26.54
C GLY A 17 -4.16 -4.00 -25.16
N TRP A 18 -3.31 -4.73 -24.45
CA TRP A 18 -2.89 -4.41 -23.06
C TRP A 18 -1.79 -3.33 -22.97
N ALA A 19 -1.62 -2.54 -24.03
CA ALA A 19 -0.83 -1.32 -24.00
C ALA A 19 -1.79 -0.12 -23.97
N SER A 20 -2.58 -0.01 -22.90
CA SER A 20 -3.28 1.24 -22.66
C SER A 20 -2.26 2.31 -22.26
N PRO A 21 -2.26 3.49 -22.91
CA PRO A 21 -1.52 4.64 -22.39
C PRO A 21 -1.95 4.88 -20.93
N LEU A 22 -1.06 5.45 -20.11
CA LEU A 22 -1.39 5.90 -18.76
C LEU A 22 -2.79 6.55 -18.76
N PRO A 23 -3.67 6.22 -17.79
CA PRO A 23 -5.03 6.76 -17.78
C PRO A 23 -5.00 8.29 -17.90
N ARG A 24 -5.90 8.87 -18.71
CA ARG A 24 -6.02 10.34 -18.90
C ARG A 24 -6.12 11.13 -17.58
N ALA A 25 -6.44 10.45 -16.48
CA ALA A 25 -6.42 10.95 -15.11
C ALA A 25 -5.04 11.43 -14.61
N TRP A 26 -3.94 10.96 -15.21
CA TRP A 26 -2.58 11.45 -14.91
C TRP A 26 -2.22 12.75 -15.65
N THR A 27 -2.91 13.06 -16.76
CA THR A 27 -2.58 14.18 -17.66
C THR A 27 -3.50 15.38 -17.53
N ALA A 28 -4.75 15.19 -17.08
CA ALA A 28 -5.71 16.28 -16.93
C ALA A 28 -5.79 16.73 -15.46
N GLY A 29 -5.09 17.82 -15.14
CA GLY A 29 -5.07 18.44 -13.81
C GLY A 29 -6.39 19.09 -13.35
N THR A 30 -7.55 18.56 -13.75
CA THR A 30 -8.87 19.12 -13.44
C THR A 30 -9.69 18.13 -12.63
N TRP A 31 -9.35 17.99 -11.35
CA TRP A 31 -10.24 17.40 -10.36
C TRP A 31 -10.71 18.52 -9.43
N SER A 32 -12.01 18.81 -9.45
CA SER A 32 -12.62 19.84 -8.60
C SER A 32 -12.65 19.35 -7.16
N PHE A 33 -11.61 19.69 -6.41
CA PHE A 33 -11.54 19.42 -4.97
C PHE A 33 -12.59 20.25 -4.24
N ALA A 34 -13.40 19.57 -3.42
CA ALA A 34 -14.32 20.24 -2.52
C ALA A 34 -13.52 21.15 -1.57
N ARG A 35 -13.60 22.46 -1.80
CA ARG A 35 -13.03 23.47 -0.88
C ARG A 35 -13.81 23.42 0.43
N ARG A 36 -13.12 23.39 1.59
CA ARG A 36 -13.65 23.85 2.90
C ARG A 36 -12.56 24.02 3.99
N LEU A 37 -12.95 24.66 5.09
CA LEU A 37 -12.42 25.87 5.77
C LEU A 37 -11.30 25.66 6.84
N PRO A 38 -10.51 26.69 7.20
CA PRO A 38 -9.32 26.57 8.06
C PRO A 38 -9.58 26.60 9.58
N GLY A 39 -8.87 25.76 10.35
CA GLY A 39 -8.83 25.72 11.82
C GLY A 39 -8.17 24.43 12.35
N ALA A 40 -7.84 24.32 13.64
CA ALA A 40 -7.19 23.13 14.24
C ALA A 40 -7.95 21.80 14.03
N SER A 41 -9.26 21.87 13.74
CA SER A 41 -10.09 20.77 13.25
C SER A 41 -9.53 20.14 11.96
N MET A 42 -8.88 20.93 11.10
CA MET A 42 -8.30 20.50 9.83
C MET A 42 -7.14 19.52 10.01
N VAL A 43 -6.28 19.74 11.01
CA VAL A 43 -5.14 18.85 11.24
C VAL A 43 -5.63 17.48 11.70
N ARG A 44 -6.57 17.46 12.65
CA ARG A 44 -7.18 16.21 13.13
C ARG A 44 -7.93 15.48 12.02
N GLU A 45 -8.70 16.20 11.20
CA GLU A 45 -9.42 15.61 10.07
C GLU A 45 -8.45 15.03 9.04
N LYS A 46 -7.38 15.76 8.68
CA LYS A 46 -6.34 15.25 7.78
C LYS A 46 -5.63 14.02 8.32
N LEU A 47 -5.25 14.02 9.60
CA LEU A 47 -4.63 12.87 10.25
C LEU A 47 -5.58 11.66 10.24
N SER A 48 -6.88 11.88 10.44
CA SER A 48 -7.91 10.84 10.33
C SER A 48 -7.97 10.26 8.91
N LEU A 49 -7.93 11.12 7.88
CA LEU A 49 -7.91 10.67 6.48
C LEU A 49 -6.65 9.88 6.15
N TYR A 50 -5.48 10.29 6.66
CA TYR A 50 -4.23 9.57 6.46
C TYR A 50 -4.25 8.22 7.19
N TRP A 51 -4.88 8.15 8.37
CA TRP A 51 -5.09 6.89 9.09
C TRP A 51 -6.04 5.95 8.33
N GLU A 52 -7.13 6.48 7.75
CA GLU A 52 -8.04 5.71 6.90
C GLU A 52 -7.31 5.15 5.66
N LEU A 53 -6.46 5.98 5.03
CA LEU A 53 -5.63 5.57 3.88
C LEU A 53 -4.59 4.51 4.28
N ALA A 54 -4.03 4.56 5.48
CA ALA A 54 -3.07 3.57 5.97
C ALA A 54 -3.69 2.17 6.18
N ARG A 55 -5.03 2.07 6.30
CA ARG A 55 -5.79 0.83 6.55
C ARG A 55 -5.31 0.09 7.81
N PRO A 56 -5.62 0.60 9.01
CA PRO A 56 -4.98 0.19 10.27
C PRO A 56 -5.06 -1.31 10.56
N PHE A 57 -6.19 -1.95 10.25
CA PHE A 57 -6.36 -3.40 10.43
C PHE A 57 -5.29 -4.22 9.70
N THR A 58 -4.86 -3.77 8.51
CA THR A 58 -3.87 -4.50 7.71
C THR A 58 -2.45 -4.33 8.23
N LEU A 59 -2.20 -3.38 9.13
CA LEU A 59 -0.87 -3.11 9.71
C LEU A 59 -0.51 -4.13 10.81
N ILE A 60 -1.52 -4.76 11.42
CA ILE A 60 -1.36 -5.69 12.54
C ILE A 60 -0.57 -6.92 12.11
N ALA A 61 -0.92 -7.53 10.97
CA ALA A 61 -0.27 -8.74 10.48
C ALA A 61 1.25 -8.59 10.26
N PRO A 62 1.75 -7.60 9.50
CA PRO A 62 3.20 -7.41 9.34
C PRO A 62 3.90 -7.01 10.63
N ALA A 63 3.26 -6.22 11.50
CA ALA A 63 3.80 -5.87 12.81
C ALA A 63 3.99 -7.13 13.68
N LEU A 64 2.95 -7.96 13.78
CA LEU A 64 3.03 -9.22 14.53
C LEU A 64 4.08 -10.16 13.96
N GLY A 65 4.14 -10.33 12.64
CA GLY A 65 5.14 -11.21 12.02
C GLY A 65 6.57 -10.78 12.33
N MET A 66 6.86 -9.48 12.21
CA MET A 66 8.18 -8.93 12.54
C MET A 66 8.49 -9.07 14.03
N PHE A 67 7.51 -8.82 14.90
CA PHE A 67 7.66 -8.97 16.35
C PHE A 67 7.95 -10.43 16.72
N THR A 68 7.13 -11.38 16.26
CA THR A 68 7.27 -12.80 16.62
C THR A 68 8.58 -13.38 16.11
N GLY A 69 8.98 -13.09 14.87
CA GLY A 69 10.25 -13.59 14.36
C GLY A 69 11.45 -12.97 15.04
N SER A 70 11.36 -11.69 15.44
CA SER A 70 12.40 -11.06 16.27
C SER A 70 12.54 -11.72 17.65
N VAL A 71 11.41 -12.13 18.27
CA VAL A 71 11.43 -12.86 19.55
C VAL A 71 12.01 -14.27 19.38
N ILE A 72 11.66 -14.97 18.31
CA ILE A 72 12.22 -16.30 17.99
C ILE A 72 13.74 -16.20 17.80
N ALA A 73 14.22 -15.15 17.12
CA ALA A 73 15.64 -14.93 16.87
C ALA A 73 16.50 -14.78 18.13
N LEU A 74 15.92 -14.44 19.29
CA LEU A 74 16.66 -14.39 20.57
C LEU A 74 17.20 -15.77 20.98
N GLY A 75 16.51 -16.84 20.59
CA GLY A 75 16.91 -18.23 20.84
C GLY A 75 17.76 -18.85 19.74
N ALA A 76 18.06 -18.12 18.65
CA ALA A 76 18.93 -18.63 17.58
C ALA A 76 20.37 -18.80 18.08
N HIS A 77 21.15 -19.74 17.55
CA HIS A 77 22.53 -19.93 17.97
C HIS A 77 23.51 -18.99 17.22
N PRO A 78 24.39 -18.25 17.94
CA PRO A 78 24.48 -18.14 19.40
C PRO A 78 23.33 -17.29 19.99
N PRO A 79 22.78 -17.66 21.17
CA PRO A 79 21.63 -16.96 21.73
C PRO A 79 21.95 -15.50 22.04
N VAL A 80 21.01 -14.62 21.72
CA VAL A 80 21.12 -13.18 21.96
C VAL A 80 20.21 -12.82 23.13
N PRO A 81 20.75 -12.41 24.29
CA PRO A 81 19.93 -12.05 25.44
C PRO A 81 19.11 -10.78 25.16
N LEU A 82 17.94 -10.66 25.80
CA LEU A 82 17.07 -9.50 25.67
C LEU A 82 17.66 -8.30 26.44
N MET A 83 18.56 -7.57 25.79
CA MET A 83 19.10 -6.30 26.29
C MET A 83 18.23 -5.11 25.86
N PRO A 84 18.31 -3.94 26.52
CA PRO A 84 17.51 -2.76 26.14
C PRO A 84 17.68 -2.35 24.68
N TRP A 85 18.90 -2.41 24.14
CA TRP A 85 19.16 -2.09 22.73
C TRP A 85 18.57 -3.14 21.77
N VAL A 86 18.48 -4.40 22.18
CA VAL A 86 17.82 -5.46 21.40
C VAL A 86 16.32 -5.19 21.38
N ALA A 87 15.71 -4.96 22.54
CA ALA A 87 14.28 -4.62 22.65
C ALA A 87 13.93 -3.37 21.80
N ALA A 88 14.79 -2.35 21.80
CA ALA A 88 14.63 -1.18 20.94
C ALA A 88 14.65 -1.55 19.45
N LYS A 89 15.56 -2.43 19.01
CA LYS A 89 15.58 -2.92 17.61
C LYS A 89 14.33 -3.72 17.25
N ILE A 90 13.81 -4.55 18.15
CA ILE A 90 12.55 -5.29 17.95
C ILE A 90 11.39 -4.31 17.75
N ALA A 91 11.28 -3.29 18.61
CA ALA A 91 10.24 -2.27 18.52
C ALA A 91 10.35 -1.46 17.22
N LEU A 92 11.57 -1.02 16.85
CA LEU A 92 11.82 -0.30 15.60
C LEU A 92 11.50 -1.15 14.37
N GLY A 93 11.89 -2.42 14.36
CA GLY A 93 11.58 -3.34 13.27
C GLY A 93 10.07 -3.57 13.12
N THR A 94 9.38 -3.77 14.24
CA THR A 94 7.92 -3.92 14.29
C THR A 94 7.20 -2.68 13.74
N LEU A 95 7.63 -1.49 14.18
CA LEU A 95 7.10 -0.22 13.68
C LEU A 95 7.39 -0.04 12.19
N MET A 96 8.61 -0.38 11.75
CA MET A 96 9.00 -0.32 10.34
C MET A 96 8.07 -1.17 9.48
N ALA A 97 7.80 -2.42 9.88
CA ALA A 97 6.93 -3.32 9.13
C ALA A 97 5.50 -2.76 8.96
N ALA A 98 4.97 -2.12 10.02
CA ALA A 98 3.67 -1.44 9.96
C ALA A 98 3.70 -0.21 9.03
N VAL A 99 4.72 0.64 9.15
CA VAL A 99 4.85 1.87 8.32
C VAL A 99 5.06 1.52 6.85
N LEU A 100 5.88 0.51 6.55
CA LEU A 100 6.11 0.03 5.20
C LEU A 100 4.79 -0.46 4.56
N ASN A 101 4.00 -1.22 5.30
CA ASN A 101 2.70 -1.68 4.82
C ASN A 101 1.69 -0.55 4.66
N ALA A 102 1.73 0.47 5.52
CA ALA A 102 0.93 1.69 5.33
C ALA A 102 1.30 2.39 4.02
N ALA A 103 2.60 2.57 3.74
CA ALA A 103 3.09 3.16 2.49
C ALA A 103 2.53 2.41 1.26
N SER A 104 2.60 1.08 1.30
CA SER A 104 2.08 0.19 0.27
C SER A 104 0.56 0.30 0.09
N ASN A 105 -0.21 0.38 1.19
CA ASN A 105 -1.67 0.55 1.11
C ASN A 105 -2.09 1.87 0.46
N VAL A 106 -1.37 2.96 0.76
CA VAL A 106 -1.65 4.27 0.14
C VAL A 106 -1.32 4.20 -1.35
N LEU A 107 -0.16 3.67 -1.72
CA LEU A 107 0.24 3.50 -3.13
C LEU A 107 -0.79 2.66 -3.90
N ASN A 108 -1.23 1.54 -3.32
CA ASN A 108 -2.21 0.66 -3.93
C ASN A 108 -3.51 1.40 -4.25
N GLN A 109 -4.06 2.15 -3.29
CA GLN A 109 -5.30 2.93 -3.50
C GLN A 109 -5.14 4.02 -4.57
N VAL A 110 -3.98 4.68 -4.67
CA VAL A 110 -3.71 5.63 -5.75
C VAL A 110 -3.72 4.91 -7.10
N THR A 111 -3.09 3.74 -7.19
CA THR A 111 -3.00 2.97 -8.45
C THR A 111 -4.28 2.23 -8.83
N ASP A 112 -5.17 2.01 -7.88
CA ASP A 112 -6.47 1.33 -8.03
C ASP A 112 -7.66 2.30 -8.04
N PHE A 113 -7.39 3.61 -8.20
CA PHE A 113 -8.40 4.67 -8.12
C PHE A 113 -9.67 4.39 -8.93
N GLU A 114 -9.56 4.00 -10.20
CA GLU A 114 -10.72 3.73 -11.07
C GLU A 114 -11.56 2.55 -10.57
N ALA A 115 -10.90 1.48 -10.13
CA ALA A 115 -11.58 0.31 -9.58
C ALA A 115 -12.23 0.63 -8.22
N ASP A 116 -11.56 1.42 -7.39
CA ASP A 116 -12.08 1.88 -6.10
C ASP A 116 -13.23 2.88 -6.27
N ALA A 117 -13.25 3.68 -7.33
CA ALA A 117 -14.36 4.59 -7.61
C ALA A 117 -15.67 3.85 -7.92
N ILE A 118 -15.58 2.68 -8.54
CA ILE A 118 -16.75 1.82 -8.82
C ILE A 118 -17.14 1.01 -7.57
N ASN A 119 -16.17 0.35 -6.94
CA ASN A 119 -16.45 -0.64 -5.89
C ASN A 119 -16.59 -0.02 -4.49
N LYS A 120 -15.90 1.08 -4.22
CA LYS A 120 -15.72 1.67 -2.89
C LYS A 120 -15.70 3.21 -2.96
N PRO A 121 -16.77 3.85 -3.46
CA PRO A 121 -16.81 5.28 -3.75
C PRO A 121 -16.63 6.17 -2.51
N THR A 122 -16.85 5.63 -1.30
CA THR A 122 -16.69 6.35 -0.03
C THR A 122 -15.24 6.49 0.42
N ARG A 123 -14.29 5.79 -0.21
CA ARG A 123 -12.86 5.88 0.14
C ARG A 123 -12.32 7.32 -0.03
N PRO A 124 -11.32 7.74 0.77
CA PRO A 124 -10.84 9.12 0.77
C PRO A 124 -10.41 9.66 -0.60
N LEU A 125 -9.82 8.80 -1.42
CA LEU A 125 -9.37 9.12 -2.78
C LEU A 125 -10.57 9.26 -3.75
N PRO A 126 -11.40 8.23 -4.01
CA PRO A 126 -12.59 8.37 -4.86
C PRO A 126 -13.58 9.45 -4.41
N SER A 127 -13.74 9.64 -3.11
CA SER A 127 -14.67 10.64 -2.56
C SER A 127 -14.13 12.07 -2.64
N GLY A 128 -12.91 12.28 -3.16
CA GLY A 128 -12.29 13.60 -3.28
C GLY A 128 -11.86 14.25 -1.95
N ARG A 129 -11.86 13.50 -0.84
CA ARG A 129 -11.41 13.98 0.48
C ARG A 129 -9.89 14.13 0.54
N VAL A 130 -9.16 13.36 -0.28
CA VAL A 130 -7.70 13.45 -0.45
C VAL A 130 -7.36 13.43 -1.94
N SER A 131 -6.44 14.30 -2.36
CA SER A 131 -5.97 14.35 -3.75
C SER A 131 -4.99 13.21 -4.07
N ALA A 132 -4.99 12.72 -5.32
CA ALA A 132 -4.04 11.70 -5.75
C ALA A 132 -2.56 12.13 -5.57
N PRO A 133 -2.16 13.37 -5.91
CA PRO A 133 -0.79 13.84 -5.65
C PRO A 133 -0.45 13.95 -4.15
N GLU A 134 -1.41 14.28 -3.29
CA GLU A 134 -1.21 14.28 -1.84
C GLU A 134 -1.04 12.86 -1.29
N ALA A 135 -1.87 11.91 -1.71
CA ALA A 135 -1.74 10.51 -1.32
C ALA A 135 -0.41 9.90 -1.83
N LEU A 136 0.03 10.25 -3.04
CA LEU A 136 1.32 9.78 -3.56
C LEU A 136 2.50 10.34 -2.75
N ARG A 137 2.47 11.64 -2.40
CA ARG A 137 3.47 12.24 -1.51
C ARG A 137 3.48 11.58 -0.14
N LEU A 138 2.29 11.32 0.44
CA LEU A 138 2.17 10.60 1.71
C LEU A 138 2.80 9.20 1.63
N SER A 139 2.50 8.44 0.57
CA SER A 139 3.09 7.12 0.36
C SER A 139 4.62 7.19 0.26
N GLY A 140 5.16 8.14 -0.52
CA GLY A 140 6.60 8.37 -0.63
C GLY A 140 7.24 8.71 0.72
N TRP A 141 6.64 9.60 1.50
CA TRP A 141 7.11 9.93 2.85
C TRP A 141 7.10 8.72 3.78
N LEU A 142 6.04 7.90 3.75
CA LEU A 142 5.96 6.69 4.56
C LEU A 142 7.04 5.66 4.16
N TYR A 143 7.35 5.52 2.86
CA TYR A 143 8.48 4.68 2.43
C TYR A 143 9.80 5.20 2.99
N VAL A 144 10.07 6.51 2.90
CA VAL A 144 11.29 7.10 3.47
C VAL A 144 11.40 6.82 4.97
N VAL A 145 10.31 7.03 5.72
CA VAL A 145 10.28 6.74 7.16
C VAL A 145 10.53 5.26 7.44
N ALA A 146 9.91 4.35 6.67
CA ALA A 146 10.15 2.92 6.82
C ALA A 146 11.63 2.56 6.56
N PHE A 147 12.26 3.15 5.55
CA PHE A 147 13.68 2.94 5.27
C PHE A 147 14.60 3.48 6.37
N LEU A 148 14.30 4.65 6.93
CA LEU A 148 15.06 5.19 8.06
C LEU A 148 14.96 4.28 9.30
N LEU A 149 13.77 3.75 9.58
CA LEU A 149 13.57 2.78 10.66
C LEU A 149 14.33 1.47 10.37
N ALA A 150 14.30 0.98 9.13
CA ALA A 150 15.02 -0.23 8.73
C ALA A 150 16.55 -0.05 8.87
N ALA A 151 17.08 1.11 8.50
CA ALA A 151 18.49 1.46 8.64
C ALA A 151 18.92 1.51 10.11
N ALA A 152 18.05 2.00 11.01
CA ALA A 152 18.31 2.02 12.45
C ALA A 152 18.35 0.61 13.07
N VAL A 153 17.63 -0.36 12.50
CA VAL A 153 17.68 -1.77 12.94
C VAL A 153 18.96 -2.44 12.45
N GLY A 154 19.28 -2.31 11.17
CA GLY A 154 20.51 -2.84 10.56
C GLY A 154 20.43 -3.06 9.04
N PRO A 155 21.56 -3.44 8.41
CA PRO A 155 21.67 -3.56 6.97
C PRO A 155 20.81 -4.69 6.38
N GLN A 156 20.68 -5.84 7.07
CA GLN A 156 19.81 -6.93 6.62
C GLN A 156 18.34 -6.51 6.58
N CYS A 157 17.88 -5.80 7.62
CA CYS A 157 16.53 -5.25 7.69
C CYS A 157 16.27 -4.26 6.54
N SER A 158 17.26 -3.41 6.24
CA SER A 158 17.20 -2.45 5.14
C SER A 158 17.10 -3.14 3.77
N LEU A 159 17.84 -4.24 3.55
CA LEU A 159 17.76 -5.03 2.32
C LEU A 159 16.37 -5.66 2.15
N LEU A 160 15.82 -6.24 3.23
CA LEU A 160 14.48 -6.83 3.21
C LEU A 160 13.40 -5.78 2.95
N ALA A 161 13.46 -4.64 3.64
CA ALA A 161 12.54 -3.52 3.42
C ALA A 161 12.65 -2.97 1.99
N GLY A 162 13.87 -2.86 1.46
CA GLY A 162 14.15 -2.46 0.07
C GLY A 162 13.54 -3.41 -0.94
N THR A 163 13.76 -4.71 -0.75
CA THR A 163 13.20 -5.74 -1.62
C THR A 163 11.67 -5.72 -1.58
N ALA A 164 11.07 -5.61 -0.40
CA ALA A 164 9.61 -5.53 -0.24
C ALA A 164 9.02 -4.26 -0.88
N ALA A 165 9.69 -3.11 -0.74
CA ALA A 165 9.30 -1.86 -1.38
C ALA A 165 9.37 -1.96 -2.91
N ILE A 166 10.48 -2.47 -3.46
CA ILE A 166 10.65 -2.68 -4.91
C ILE A 166 9.56 -3.60 -5.45
N LEU A 167 9.31 -4.73 -4.78
CA LEU A 167 8.24 -5.66 -5.17
C LEU A 167 6.86 -5.00 -5.15
N THR A 168 6.58 -4.17 -4.15
CA THR A 168 5.30 -3.44 -4.07
C THR A 168 5.17 -2.43 -5.20
N VAL A 169 6.21 -1.65 -5.46
CA VAL A 169 6.21 -0.66 -6.55
C VAL A 169 6.07 -1.37 -7.91
N ALA A 170 6.79 -2.46 -8.13
CA ALA A 170 6.67 -3.28 -9.35
C ALA A 170 5.28 -3.91 -9.50
N TYR A 171 4.64 -4.30 -8.39
CA TYR A 171 3.27 -4.82 -8.37
C TYR A 171 2.23 -3.75 -8.74
N SER A 172 2.37 -2.54 -8.20
CA SER A 172 1.31 -1.51 -8.24
C SER A 172 1.51 -0.42 -9.28
N ALA A 173 2.75 0.02 -9.51
CA ALA A 173 3.08 1.17 -10.34
C ALA A 173 3.48 0.77 -11.78
N PRO A 174 3.18 1.63 -12.78
CA PRO A 174 3.75 1.51 -14.12
C PRO A 174 5.27 1.66 -14.05
N PRO A 175 6.06 0.92 -14.87
CA PRO A 175 5.67 0.20 -16.08
C PRO A 175 5.29 -1.28 -15.90
N LEU A 176 5.52 -1.88 -14.71
CA LEU A 176 5.41 -3.33 -14.53
C LEU A 176 3.99 -3.81 -14.18
N ARG A 177 3.28 -3.10 -13.29
CA ARG A 177 1.91 -3.40 -12.80
C ARG A 177 1.61 -4.90 -12.73
N TRP A 178 2.48 -5.69 -12.09
CA TRP A 178 2.36 -7.17 -12.10
C TRP A 178 1.03 -7.70 -11.54
N LYS A 179 0.29 -6.87 -10.80
CA LYS A 179 -1.11 -7.15 -10.40
C LYS A 179 -2.07 -7.42 -11.57
N SER A 180 -1.76 -6.98 -12.79
CA SER A 180 -2.56 -7.28 -13.98
C SER A 180 -2.31 -8.67 -14.58
N ILE A 181 -1.33 -9.42 -14.06
CA ILE A 181 -0.97 -10.77 -14.51
C ILE A 181 -1.23 -11.77 -13.36
N PRO A 182 -2.25 -12.64 -13.45
CA PRO A 182 -2.73 -13.41 -12.30
C PRO A 182 -1.67 -14.31 -11.64
N TYR A 183 -0.78 -14.93 -12.41
CA TYR A 183 0.27 -15.80 -11.88
C TYR A 183 1.38 -15.01 -11.15
N LEU A 184 1.80 -13.87 -11.71
CA LEU A 184 2.80 -12.99 -11.09
C LEU A 184 2.24 -12.31 -9.85
N ALA A 185 0.95 -11.95 -9.85
CA ALA A 185 0.29 -11.38 -8.68
C ALA A 185 0.37 -12.30 -7.46
N ASN A 186 0.09 -13.60 -7.64
CA ASN A 186 0.20 -14.58 -6.56
C ASN A 186 1.64 -14.78 -6.08
N LEU A 187 2.61 -14.82 -7.00
CA LEU A 187 4.03 -14.95 -6.66
C LEU A 187 4.54 -13.74 -5.85
N VAL A 188 4.18 -12.54 -6.27
CA VAL A 188 4.58 -11.28 -5.63
C VAL A 188 3.86 -11.05 -4.30
N ILE A 189 2.71 -11.68 -4.07
CA ILE A 189 2.08 -11.72 -2.74
C ILE A 189 2.78 -12.77 -1.86
N ALA A 190 3.13 -13.93 -2.42
CA ALA A 190 3.74 -15.04 -1.70
C ALA A 190 5.17 -14.73 -1.23
N ILE A 191 5.98 -14.00 -2.01
CA ILE A 191 7.36 -13.70 -1.63
C ILE A 191 7.42 -12.81 -0.38
N PRO A 192 6.79 -11.63 -0.30
CA PRO A 192 6.82 -10.81 0.90
C PRO A 192 6.09 -11.43 2.08
N ARG A 193 4.92 -12.06 1.86
CA ARG A 193 4.10 -12.60 2.94
C ARG A 193 4.53 -13.97 3.45
N GLY A 194 5.15 -14.80 2.60
CA GLY A 194 5.52 -16.17 2.90
C GLY A 194 7.03 -16.40 3.03
N LEU A 195 7.83 -15.79 2.15
CA LEU A 195 9.28 -15.99 2.15
C LEU A 195 10.03 -14.96 3.00
N LEU A 196 9.72 -13.67 2.85
CA LEU A 196 10.41 -12.58 3.56
C LEU A 196 9.90 -12.37 4.99
N LEU A 197 8.64 -12.75 5.27
CA LEU A 197 8.07 -12.70 6.62
C LEU A 197 8.52 -13.86 7.51
N LYS A 198 9.30 -14.79 6.95
CA LYS A 198 9.95 -15.88 7.69
C LYS A 198 11.22 -15.33 8.34
N VAL A 199 11.00 -14.58 9.42
CA VAL A 199 11.98 -14.24 10.45
C VAL A 199 12.02 -15.35 11.49
#